data_AF-A0A0R2QAF7-F1
#
_entry.id   AF-A0A0R2QAF7-F1
#
_cell.length_a   1.000
_cell.length_b   1.000
_cell.length_c   1.000
_cell.angle_alpha   90.00
_cell.angle_beta   90.00
_cell.angle_gamma   90.00
#
_symmetry.space_group_name_H-M   'P 1'
#
loop_
_entity.id
_entity.type
_entity.pdbx_description
1 polymer ?
#
loop_
_entity_poly.entity_id
_entity_poly.type
_entity_poly.pdbx_seq_one_letter_code
_entity_poly.pdbx_strand_id
1 'polypeptide(L)'
;MKKLYEEFTHGQIPSGLPMVALISGFSDSGSTIAQLSDHFFSELSHELVLSFDNDEFLDYRSRRPALFFEKDHIESYEPPSLAVHLVLDEAQQPFLLLEGYEPDLRWEAFAASLLEIIQRLGVSSFTWVHSIPFPIPHTRPVGVTVSGNRKDMIERFSEWKPQTQVPGNVTHLLEFRLSAQGVNTAGFVLLVPHYLADNEVPNSAIAGLELISAATGLVFPSDQLRQDAGKFETKVKSQIEENQELSKLVQTLEAGYASGGPGPSRAPISKPSGEPRSVDELTEELENYLSTMRKNTDTQE
;
A
#
# COMPACT_ATOMS: atom_id res chain seq x y z
N MET A 1 8.93 -29.15 -5.56
CA MET A 1 9.16 -27.74 -5.93
C MET A 1 10.15 -27.15 -4.92
N LYS A 2 11.07 -26.27 -5.34
CA LYS A 2 11.95 -25.54 -4.41
C LYS A 2 11.05 -24.72 -3.47
N LYS A 3 11.23 -24.82 -2.15
CA LYS A 3 10.55 -23.92 -1.21
C LYS A 3 11.08 -22.51 -1.46
N LEU A 4 10.18 -21.54 -1.63
CA LEU A 4 10.50 -20.13 -1.88
C LEU A 4 10.57 -19.31 -0.59
N TYR A 5 10.66 -19.99 0.56
CA TYR A 5 10.69 -19.40 1.88
C TYR A 5 11.36 -20.38 2.86
N GLU A 6 11.89 -19.83 3.95
CA GLU A 6 12.47 -20.54 5.09
C GLU A 6 11.56 -20.39 6.31
N GLU A 7 11.44 -21.43 7.13
CA GLU A 7 10.62 -21.43 8.36
C GLU A 7 11.53 -21.29 9.59
N PHE A 8 11.14 -20.45 10.54
CA PHE A 8 11.94 -20.10 11.72
C PHE A 8 11.27 -20.51 13.03
N THR A 9 9.94 -20.54 13.10
CA THR A 9 9.27 -20.99 14.33
C THR A 9 9.39 -22.50 14.50
N HIS A 10 9.65 -22.92 15.74
CA HIS A 10 9.72 -24.32 16.13
C HIS A 10 8.46 -24.77 16.90
N GLY A 11 7.53 -23.85 17.17
CA GLY A 11 6.29 -24.07 17.90
C GLY A 11 5.08 -24.33 16.99
N GLN A 12 3.99 -24.82 17.58
CA GLN A 12 2.74 -25.02 16.85
C GLN A 12 1.95 -23.71 16.79
N ILE A 13 1.85 -23.13 15.59
CA ILE A 13 0.99 -21.96 15.35
C ILE A 13 -0.47 -22.40 15.45
N PRO A 14 -1.31 -21.71 16.25
CA PRO A 14 -2.74 -21.97 16.28
C PRO A 14 -3.37 -21.85 14.89
N SER A 15 -4.33 -22.71 14.58
CA SER A 15 -5.12 -22.56 13.35
C SER A 15 -6.23 -21.53 13.54
N GLY A 16 -6.75 -20.96 12.45
CA GLY A 16 -7.89 -20.06 12.47
C GLY A 16 -7.54 -18.60 12.75
N LEU A 17 -6.25 -18.23 12.71
CA LEU A 17 -5.82 -16.86 12.97
C LEU A 17 -6.13 -15.94 11.80
N PRO A 18 -6.51 -14.67 12.04
CA PRO A 18 -6.56 -13.68 10.99
C PRO A 18 -5.12 -13.35 10.53
N MET A 19 -4.97 -13.03 9.25
CA MET A 19 -3.74 -12.51 8.67
C MET A 19 -3.93 -11.04 8.26
N VAL A 20 -3.01 -10.19 8.69
CA VAL A 20 -2.91 -8.78 8.29
C VAL A 20 -1.69 -8.62 7.39
N ALA A 21 -1.84 -7.94 6.26
CA ALA A 21 -0.75 -7.69 5.32
C ALA A 21 -0.41 -6.19 5.23
N LEU A 22 0.86 -5.88 5.53
CA LEU A 22 1.48 -4.57 5.43
C LEU A 22 2.66 -4.67 4.46
N ILE A 23 2.36 -4.54 3.17
CA ILE A 23 3.37 -4.64 2.10
C ILE A 23 3.67 -3.26 1.53
N SER A 24 4.94 -2.86 1.57
CA SER A 24 5.44 -1.59 1.05
C SER A 24 6.14 -1.77 -0.31
N GLY A 25 5.98 -0.83 -1.24
CA GLY A 25 6.70 -0.90 -2.53
C GLY A 25 6.00 -0.23 -3.72
N PHE A 26 4.68 -0.11 -3.69
CA PHE A 26 3.91 0.57 -4.73
C PHE A 26 3.65 2.05 -4.40
N SER A 27 2.85 2.29 -3.37
CA SER A 27 2.53 3.62 -2.83
C SER A 27 2.40 3.48 -1.32
N ASP A 28 2.94 4.44 -0.59
CA ASP A 28 2.74 4.55 0.84
C ASP A 28 2.55 6.01 1.23
N SER A 29 1.47 6.60 0.72
CA SER A 29 1.16 7.99 1.03
C SER A 29 0.93 8.18 2.52
N GLY A 30 1.47 9.27 3.05
CA GLY A 30 1.41 9.53 4.49
C GLY A 30 2.37 8.64 5.30
N SER A 31 3.25 7.85 4.68
CA SER A 31 4.01 6.77 5.33
C SER A 31 3.10 5.86 6.17
N THR A 32 1.90 5.54 5.67
CA THR A 32 0.84 4.87 6.43
C THR A 32 1.22 3.43 6.78
N ILE A 33 1.71 2.68 5.80
CA ILE A 33 2.10 1.27 5.92
C ILE A 33 3.37 1.18 6.76
N ALA A 34 4.35 2.05 6.50
CA ALA A 34 5.58 2.15 7.30
C ALA A 34 5.27 2.43 8.77
N GLN A 35 4.45 3.44 9.07
CA GLN A 35 4.04 3.75 10.45
C GLN A 35 3.32 2.57 11.13
N LEU A 36 2.43 1.87 10.42
CA LEU A 36 1.75 0.70 10.97
C LEU A 36 2.73 -0.45 11.27
N SER A 37 3.68 -0.69 10.36
CA SER A 37 4.72 -1.72 10.54
C SER A 37 5.60 -1.39 11.75
N ASP A 38 6.16 -0.17 11.79
CA ASP A 38 6.99 0.32 12.88
C ASP A 38 6.25 0.28 14.22
N HIS A 39 4.97 0.65 14.23
CA HIS A 39 4.13 0.61 15.42
C HIS A 39 3.90 -0.82 15.91
N PHE A 40 3.60 -1.76 15.02
CA PHE A 40 3.42 -3.17 15.39
C PHE A 40 4.70 -3.78 15.96
N PHE A 41 5.86 -3.53 15.35
CA PHE A 41 7.12 -4.07 15.85
C PHE A 41 7.63 -3.39 17.12
N SER A 42 7.27 -2.12 17.34
CA SER A 42 7.68 -1.37 18.54
C SER A 42 6.81 -1.68 19.76
N GLU A 43 5.51 -1.86 19.56
CA GLU A 43 4.54 -1.97 20.66
C GLU A 43 4.07 -3.40 20.95
N LEU A 44 4.20 -4.32 19.98
CA LEU A 44 3.65 -5.68 20.10
C LEU A 44 4.73 -6.75 20.15
N SER A 45 4.45 -7.80 20.93
CA SER A 45 5.28 -9.00 20.94
C SER A 45 5.10 -9.77 19.65
N HIS A 46 6.22 -10.14 19.01
CA HIS A 46 6.22 -10.78 17.71
C HIS A 46 7.32 -11.85 17.61
N GLU A 47 7.06 -12.88 16.80
CA GLU A 47 8.00 -13.94 16.47
C GLU A 47 8.00 -14.17 14.96
N LEU A 48 9.20 -14.31 14.37
CA LEU A 48 9.33 -14.65 12.96
C LEU A 48 8.87 -16.10 12.72
N VAL A 49 7.87 -16.27 11.85
CA VAL A 49 7.35 -17.59 11.46
C VAL A 49 8.08 -18.12 10.24
N LEU A 50 8.15 -17.31 9.19
CA LEU A 50 8.82 -17.62 7.95
C LEU A 50 9.30 -16.37 7.23
N SER A 51 10.31 -16.50 6.39
CA SER A 51 10.84 -15.44 5.54
C SER A 51 10.94 -15.92 4.09
N PHE A 52 10.55 -15.08 3.14
CA PHE A 52 10.61 -15.37 1.71
C PHE A 52 12.03 -15.16 1.16
N ASP A 53 12.40 -15.95 0.14
CA ASP A 53 13.74 -15.90 -0.46
C ASP A 53 13.92 -14.63 -1.32
N ASN A 54 14.72 -13.67 -0.83
CA ASN A 54 14.98 -12.42 -1.52
C ASN A 54 15.55 -12.62 -2.93
N ASP A 55 16.37 -13.64 -3.15
CA ASP A 55 17.00 -13.85 -4.46
C ASP A 55 15.97 -14.27 -5.53
N GLU A 56 14.78 -14.72 -5.10
CA GLU A 56 13.67 -15.09 -5.98
C GLU A 56 12.71 -13.92 -6.26
N PHE A 57 12.65 -12.93 -5.37
CA PHE A 57 11.58 -11.93 -5.33
C PHE A 57 12.04 -10.47 -5.39
N LEU A 58 13.28 -10.15 -4.99
CA LEU A 58 13.79 -8.80 -4.83
C LEU A 58 14.77 -8.43 -5.96
N ASP A 59 14.56 -7.26 -6.58
CA ASP A 59 15.61 -6.58 -7.33
C ASP A 59 16.43 -5.68 -6.40
N TYR A 60 17.58 -6.18 -5.97
CA TYR A 60 18.52 -5.46 -5.11
C TYR A 60 19.04 -4.13 -5.68
N ARG A 61 18.94 -3.91 -7.00
CA ARG A 61 19.35 -2.61 -7.58
C ARG A 61 18.28 -1.55 -7.42
N SER A 62 17.01 -1.98 -7.43
CA SER A 62 15.86 -1.11 -7.19
C SER A 62 15.71 -0.80 -5.70
N ARG A 63 16.02 -1.77 -4.83
CA ARG A 63 16.04 -1.58 -3.37
C ARG A 63 17.36 -2.09 -2.79
N ARG A 64 18.32 -1.18 -2.64
CA ARG A 64 19.65 -1.49 -2.13
C ARG A 64 19.61 -1.75 -0.63
N PRO A 65 20.16 -2.88 -0.15
CA PRO A 65 20.34 -3.15 1.27
C PRO A 65 21.15 -2.06 1.97
N ALA A 66 20.83 -1.84 3.24
CA ALA A 66 21.66 -1.00 4.09
C ALA A 66 22.94 -1.77 4.47
N LEU A 67 24.07 -1.07 4.41
CA LEU A 67 25.35 -1.55 4.92
C LEU A 67 25.78 -0.58 6.01
N PHE A 68 26.07 -1.11 7.20
CA PHE A 68 26.64 -0.31 8.27
C PHE A 68 28.17 -0.40 8.23
N PHE A 69 28.82 0.76 8.19
CA PHE A 69 30.27 0.87 8.22
C PHE A 69 30.74 1.26 9.61
N GLU A 70 31.51 0.40 10.26
CA GLU A 70 32.23 0.75 11.48
C GLU A 70 33.67 1.13 11.13
N LYS A 71 33.90 2.45 10.99
CA LYS A 71 35.19 3.06 10.63
C LYS A 71 35.74 2.58 9.29
N ASP A 72 36.47 1.48 9.27
CA ASP A 72 37.26 0.97 8.15
C ASP A 72 36.76 -0.37 7.59
N HIS A 73 35.66 -0.92 8.14
CA HIS A 73 35.05 -2.15 7.64
C HIS A 73 33.53 -2.09 7.68
N ILE A 74 32.91 -2.98 6.91
CA ILE A 74 31.48 -3.22 6.94
C ILE A 74 31.20 -4.10 8.17
N GLU A 75 30.40 -3.62 9.09
CA GLU A 75 30.01 -4.33 10.31
C GLU A 75 28.73 -5.16 10.09
N SER A 76 27.71 -4.57 9.44
CA SER A 76 26.43 -5.24 9.19
C SER A 76 25.94 -5.08 7.75
N TYR A 77 25.15 -6.06 7.35
CA TYR A 77 24.41 -6.11 6.09
C TYR A 77 22.95 -6.41 6.42
N GLU A 78 22.07 -5.48 6.10
CA GLU A 78 20.64 -5.54 6.42
C GLU A 78 19.84 -5.50 5.12
N PRO A 79 19.56 -6.67 4.52
CA PRO A 79 18.69 -6.74 3.35
C PRO A 79 17.24 -6.48 3.74
N PRO A 80 16.41 -5.95 2.82
CA PRO A 80 14.97 -5.91 3.00
C PRO A 80 14.42 -7.30 3.33
N SER A 81 13.40 -7.36 4.19
CA SER A 81 12.72 -8.61 4.53
C SER A 81 11.32 -8.63 3.92
N LEU A 82 10.86 -9.82 3.54
CA LEU A 82 9.45 -10.12 3.27
C LEU A 82 9.13 -11.38 4.05
N ALA A 83 8.29 -11.27 5.07
CA ALA A 83 8.16 -12.31 6.08
C ALA A 83 6.74 -12.41 6.62
N VAL A 84 6.46 -13.54 7.27
CA VAL A 84 5.27 -13.71 8.11
C VAL A 84 5.71 -13.82 9.55
N HIS A 85 5.07 -13.05 10.41
CA HIS A 85 5.28 -13.04 11.85
C HIS A 85 4.03 -13.52 12.58
N LEU A 86 4.20 -14.18 13.71
CA LEU A 86 3.15 -14.38 14.70
C LEU A 86 3.22 -13.21 15.67
N VAL A 87 2.14 -12.45 15.80
CA VAL A 87 2.07 -11.24 16.63
C VAL A 87 0.95 -11.39 17.64
N LEU A 88 1.17 -10.87 18.85
CA LEU A 88 0.14 -10.77 19.88
C LEU A 88 -0.36 -9.34 19.97
N ASP A 89 -1.67 -9.14 19.86
CA ASP A 89 -2.29 -7.84 20.06
C ASP A 89 -2.24 -7.40 21.54
N GLU A 90 -2.80 -6.22 21.86
CA GLU A 90 -2.80 -5.69 23.23
C GLU A 90 -3.55 -6.61 24.21
N ALA A 91 -4.58 -7.31 23.73
CA ALA A 91 -5.37 -8.27 24.48
C ALA A 91 -4.78 -9.70 24.47
N GLN A 92 -3.54 -9.87 24.00
CA GLN A 92 -2.84 -11.15 23.86
C GLN A 92 -3.53 -12.13 22.89
N GLN A 93 -4.32 -11.62 21.95
CA GLN A 93 -4.87 -12.41 20.86
C GLN A 93 -3.83 -12.55 19.73
N PRO A 94 -3.52 -13.80 19.31
CA PRO A 94 -2.57 -14.01 18.24
C PRO A 94 -3.16 -13.69 16.87
N PHE A 95 -2.34 -13.12 16.00
CA PHE A 95 -2.61 -12.96 14.57
C PHE A 95 -1.34 -13.15 13.74
N LEU A 96 -1.50 -13.35 12.44
CA LEU A 96 -0.38 -13.43 11.52
C LEU A 96 -0.19 -12.08 10.84
N LEU A 97 1.04 -11.60 10.78
CA LEU A 97 1.41 -10.38 10.08
C LEU A 97 2.30 -10.75 8.88
N LEU A 98 1.80 -10.53 7.66
CA LEU A 98 2.62 -10.53 6.44
C LEU A 98 3.18 -9.13 6.27
N GLU A 99 4.48 -8.97 6.39
CA GLU A 99 5.13 -7.66 6.38
C GLU A 99 6.35 -7.68 5.47
N GLY A 100 6.60 -6.52 4.86
CA GLY A 100 7.85 -6.25 4.18
C GLY A 100 7.67 -5.61 2.83
N TYR A 101 8.56 -5.92 1.91
CA TYR A 101 8.57 -5.34 0.59
C TYR A 101 7.62 -6.06 -0.39
N GLU A 102 7.03 -5.34 -1.34
CA GLU A 102 6.31 -5.92 -2.47
C GLU A 102 7.32 -6.59 -3.40
N PRO A 103 7.22 -7.90 -3.70
CA PRO A 103 8.12 -8.57 -4.65
C PRO A 103 8.26 -7.80 -5.97
N ASP A 104 9.47 -7.61 -6.49
CA ASP A 104 9.67 -7.07 -7.84
C ASP A 104 9.42 -8.15 -8.91
N LEU A 105 9.70 -9.40 -8.54
CA LEU A 105 9.72 -10.55 -9.44
C LEU A 105 8.70 -11.60 -9.01
N ARG A 106 8.29 -12.45 -9.96
CA ARG A 106 7.59 -13.72 -9.72
C ARG A 106 6.30 -13.64 -8.86
N TRP A 107 5.50 -12.59 -9.02
CA TRP A 107 4.23 -12.41 -8.28
C TRP A 107 3.34 -13.66 -8.24
N GLU A 108 3.21 -14.37 -9.36
CA GLU A 108 2.37 -15.58 -9.42
C GLU A 108 2.89 -16.72 -8.55
N ALA A 109 4.21 -16.84 -8.42
CA ALA A 109 4.86 -17.84 -7.59
C ALA A 109 4.78 -17.43 -6.10
N PHE A 110 5.03 -16.16 -5.79
CA PHE A 110 4.84 -15.61 -4.45
C PHE A 110 3.40 -15.83 -3.96
N ALA A 111 2.42 -15.45 -4.77
CA ALA A 111 1.01 -15.62 -4.45
C ALA A 111 0.66 -17.10 -4.26
N ALA A 112 1.14 -17.99 -5.13
CA ALA A 112 0.91 -19.44 -4.95
C ALA A 112 1.49 -19.97 -3.62
N SER A 113 2.71 -19.55 -3.26
CA SER A 113 3.35 -19.93 -2.00
C SER A 113 2.61 -19.37 -0.78
N LEU A 114 2.19 -18.10 -0.81
CA LEU A 114 1.42 -17.53 0.30
C LEU A 114 0.06 -18.21 0.45
N LEU A 115 -0.61 -18.55 -0.65
CA LEU A 115 -1.87 -19.29 -0.61
C LEU A 115 -1.71 -20.68 0.04
N GLU A 116 -0.63 -21.40 -0.27
CA GLU A 116 -0.29 -22.67 0.38
C GLU A 116 -0.06 -22.48 1.89
N ILE A 117 0.65 -21.41 2.28
CA ILE A 117 0.87 -21.04 3.69
C ILE A 117 -0.47 -20.76 4.38
N ILE A 118 -1.33 -19.92 3.79
CA ILE A 118 -2.65 -19.55 4.31
C ILE A 118 -3.52 -20.80 4.53
N GLN A 119 -3.53 -21.72 3.57
CA GLN A 119 -4.29 -22.97 3.69
C GLN A 119 -3.71 -23.89 4.78
N ARG A 120 -2.39 -24.05 4.84
CA ARG A 120 -1.71 -24.90 5.83
C ARG A 120 -1.90 -24.40 7.26
N LEU A 121 -1.83 -23.08 7.47
CA LEU A 121 -2.04 -22.45 8.77
C LEU A 121 -3.54 -22.31 9.10
N GLY A 122 -4.43 -22.55 8.13
CA GLY A 122 -5.87 -22.42 8.30
C GLY A 122 -6.28 -20.98 8.64
N VAL A 123 -5.70 -19.99 7.95
CA VAL A 123 -6.00 -18.57 8.16
C VAL A 123 -7.48 -18.29 7.96
N SER A 124 -8.12 -17.60 8.91
CA SER A 124 -9.57 -17.36 8.92
C SER A 124 -10.01 -16.17 8.07
N SER A 125 -9.14 -15.16 7.93
CA SER A 125 -9.38 -13.98 7.11
C SER A 125 -8.07 -13.32 6.70
N PHE A 126 -8.09 -12.61 5.57
CA PHE A 126 -6.96 -11.83 5.06
C PHE A 126 -7.35 -10.35 4.96
N THR A 127 -6.68 -9.51 5.74
CA THR A 127 -6.89 -8.05 5.74
C THR A 127 -5.62 -7.38 5.23
N TRP A 128 -5.72 -6.45 4.30
CA TRP A 128 -4.55 -5.70 3.83
C TRP A 128 -4.83 -4.19 3.81
N VAL A 129 -3.78 -3.41 4.02
CA VAL A 129 -3.84 -1.95 4.09
C VAL A 129 -2.90 -1.34 3.07
N HIS A 130 -3.36 -0.25 2.45
CA HIS A 130 -2.60 0.52 1.49
C HIS A 130 -3.01 1.99 1.52
N SER A 131 -2.18 2.88 1.00
CA SER A 131 -2.48 4.31 0.98
C SER A 131 -2.05 4.96 -0.33
N ILE A 132 -2.86 5.88 -0.83
CA ILE A 132 -2.63 6.57 -2.10
C ILE A 132 -2.83 8.08 -1.96
N PRO A 133 -2.14 8.90 -2.78
CA PRO A 133 -2.32 10.33 -2.75
C PRO A 133 -3.66 10.65 -3.40
N PHE A 134 -4.48 11.42 -2.69
CA PHE A 134 -5.81 11.76 -3.11
C PHE A 134 -6.13 13.26 -2.88
N PRO A 135 -6.81 13.91 -3.83
CA PRO A 135 -7.25 15.31 -3.75
C PRO A 135 -8.44 15.52 -2.81
N ILE A 136 -8.16 15.38 -1.52
CA ILE A 136 -9.06 15.68 -0.40
C ILE A 136 -8.34 16.56 0.64
N PRO A 137 -9.08 17.30 1.49
CA PRO A 137 -8.48 18.09 2.56
C PRO A 137 -8.12 17.23 3.78
N HIS A 138 -7.06 17.59 4.51
CA HIS A 138 -6.67 16.93 5.76
C HIS A 138 -7.59 17.30 6.95
N THR A 139 -8.46 18.28 6.78
CA THR A 139 -9.43 18.77 7.78
C THR A 139 -10.70 17.91 7.88
N ARG A 140 -10.70 16.73 7.25
CA ARG A 140 -11.79 15.75 7.24
C ARG A 140 -11.24 14.38 7.65
N PRO A 141 -12.10 13.46 8.12
CA PRO A 141 -11.70 12.08 8.36
C PRO A 141 -11.01 11.49 7.13
N VAL A 142 -10.05 10.60 7.35
CA VAL A 142 -9.31 9.94 6.27
C VAL A 142 -10.29 9.12 5.44
N GLY A 143 -10.36 9.42 4.14
CA GLY A 143 -11.25 8.73 3.23
C GLY A 143 -10.79 7.29 2.99
N VAL A 144 -11.72 6.36 2.81
CA VAL A 144 -11.41 4.93 2.64
C VAL A 144 -12.16 4.35 1.45
N THR A 145 -11.44 3.57 0.63
CA THR A 145 -12.03 2.66 -0.37
C THR A 145 -11.80 1.23 0.10
N VAL A 146 -12.87 0.42 0.11
CA VAL A 146 -12.80 -0.97 0.57
C VAL A 146 -13.02 -1.93 -0.60
N SER A 147 -12.17 -2.95 -0.68
CA SER A 147 -12.25 -4.04 -1.66
C SER A 147 -12.29 -5.42 -0.96
N GLY A 148 -12.40 -6.49 -1.75
CA GLY A 148 -12.55 -7.87 -1.27
C GLY A 148 -13.99 -8.39 -1.27
N ASN A 149 -14.24 -9.44 -0.49
CA ASN A 149 -15.54 -10.14 -0.43
C ASN A 149 -16.31 -9.92 0.88
N ARG A 150 -15.76 -9.17 1.83
CA ARG A 150 -16.39 -8.78 3.09
C ARG A 150 -17.39 -7.63 2.90
N LYS A 151 -18.62 -7.98 2.53
CA LYS A 151 -19.71 -7.01 2.28
C LYS A 151 -19.99 -6.10 3.48
N ASP A 152 -19.91 -6.64 4.69
CA ASP A 152 -20.09 -5.91 5.94
C ASP A 152 -19.05 -4.78 6.10
N MET A 153 -17.80 -4.99 5.68
CA MET A 153 -16.76 -3.96 5.69
C MET A 153 -16.98 -2.93 4.57
N ILE A 154 -17.35 -3.39 3.36
CA ILE A 154 -17.61 -2.53 2.21
C ILE A 154 -18.81 -1.61 2.43
N GLU A 155 -19.88 -2.10 3.06
CA GLU A 155 -21.07 -1.31 3.36
C GLU A 155 -20.82 -0.28 4.47
N ARG A 156 -19.96 -0.62 5.43
CA ARG A 156 -19.69 0.23 6.59
C ARG A 156 -18.66 1.32 6.33
N PHE A 157 -17.60 1.04 5.58
CA PHE A 157 -16.42 1.92 5.51
C PHE A 157 -16.09 2.45 4.10
N SER A 158 -16.60 1.84 3.02
CA SER A 158 -16.24 2.26 1.66
C SER A 158 -17.00 3.53 1.26
N GLU A 159 -16.30 4.66 1.27
CA GLU A 159 -16.83 5.94 0.80
C GLU A 159 -16.93 5.99 -0.73
N TRP A 160 -16.02 5.29 -1.41
CA TRP A 160 -15.97 5.24 -2.86
C TRP A 160 -16.02 3.81 -3.38
N LYS A 161 -16.79 3.58 -4.45
CA LYS A 161 -16.93 2.31 -5.17
C LYS A 161 -16.75 2.53 -6.68
N PRO A 162 -15.54 2.85 -7.15
CA PRO A 162 -15.32 3.16 -8.56
C PRO A 162 -15.39 1.90 -9.44
N GLN A 163 -15.88 2.04 -10.67
CA GLN A 163 -15.67 1.07 -11.73
C GLN A 163 -14.59 1.61 -12.66
N THR A 164 -13.33 1.24 -12.41
CA THR A 164 -12.17 1.77 -13.12
C THR A 164 -11.06 0.72 -13.26
N GLN A 165 -10.08 1.00 -14.10
CA GLN A 165 -8.83 0.25 -14.17
C GLN A 165 -7.77 0.97 -13.33
N VAL A 166 -7.02 0.20 -12.54
CA VAL A 166 -5.87 0.68 -11.76
C VAL A 166 -4.65 -0.19 -12.04
N PRO A 167 -3.42 0.33 -11.90
CA PRO A 167 -2.24 -0.52 -11.84
C PRO A 167 -2.38 -1.53 -10.68
N GLY A 168 -2.15 -2.80 -10.99
CA GLY A 168 -2.15 -3.85 -9.97
C GLY A 168 -0.91 -3.80 -9.10
N ASN A 169 -1.02 -4.34 -7.89
CA ASN A 169 0.08 -4.60 -6.97
C ASN A 169 -0.09 -6.04 -6.44
N VAL A 170 0.88 -6.55 -5.70
CA VAL A 170 0.86 -7.93 -5.22
C VAL A 170 -0.31 -8.19 -4.26
N THR A 171 -0.71 -7.22 -3.44
CA THR A 171 -1.85 -7.39 -2.51
C THR A 171 -3.18 -7.45 -3.26
N HIS A 172 -3.36 -6.73 -4.37
CA HIS A 172 -4.50 -6.90 -5.27
C HIS A 172 -4.57 -8.30 -5.87
N LEU A 173 -3.43 -8.88 -6.28
CA LEU A 173 -3.37 -10.23 -6.81
C LEU A 173 -3.73 -11.27 -5.73
N LEU A 174 -3.21 -11.08 -4.51
CA LEU A 174 -3.56 -11.91 -3.35
C LEU A 174 -5.05 -11.83 -3.03
N GLU A 175 -5.61 -10.62 -2.94
CA GLU A 175 -7.03 -10.41 -2.73
C GLU A 175 -7.87 -11.14 -3.78
N PHE A 176 -7.54 -10.96 -5.07
CA PHE A 176 -8.27 -11.57 -6.18
C PHE A 176 -8.31 -13.10 -6.04
N ARG A 177 -7.16 -13.73 -5.74
CA ARG A 177 -7.05 -15.18 -5.60
C ARG A 177 -7.71 -15.72 -4.33
N LEU A 178 -7.50 -15.06 -3.19
CA LEU A 178 -8.06 -15.47 -1.89
C LEU A 178 -9.59 -15.31 -1.87
N SER A 179 -10.10 -14.20 -2.41
CA SER A 179 -11.54 -13.95 -2.52
C SER A 179 -12.22 -15.01 -3.39
N ALA A 180 -11.58 -15.42 -4.49
CA ALA A 180 -12.09 -16.48 -5.37
C ALA A 180 -12.12 -17.86 -4.70
N GLN A 181 -11.27 -18.11 -3.70
CA GLN A 181 -11.27 -19.32 -2.88
C GLN A 181 -12.22 -19.24 -1.67
N GLY A 182 -12.93 -18.13 -1.50
CA GLY A 182 -13.88 -17.94 -0.40
C GLY A 182 -13.23 -17.60 0.95
N VAL A 183 -11.94 -17.26 0.99
CA VAL A 183 -11.32 -16.69 2.19
C VAL A 183 -11.92 -15.31 2.44
N ASN A 184 -12.29 -15.02 3.69
CA ASN A 184 -12.80 -13.72 4.08
C ASN A 184 -11.71 -12.66 3.87
N THR A 185 -11.88 -11.78 2.88
CA THR A 185 -10.88 -10.79 2.49
C THR A 185 -11.44 -9.38 2.51
N ALA A 186 -10.69 -8.46 3.12
CA ALA A 186 -10.96 -7.03 3.13
C ALA A 186 -9.68 -6.26 2.79
N GLY A 187 -9.74 -5.42 1.76
CA GLY A 187 -8.68 -4.48 1.41
C GLY A 187 -9.07 -3.07 1.77
N PHE A 188 -8.18 -2.33 2.43
CA PHE A 188 -8.39 -0.95 2.80
C PHE A 188 -7.40 -0.04 2.10
N VAL A 189 -7.91 0.81 1.20
CA VAL A 189 -7.11 1.86 0.53
C VAL A 189 -7.44 3.20 1.17
N LEU A 190 -6.50 3.74 1.93
CA LEU A 190 -6.60 5.03 2.57
C LEU A 190 -6.27 6.15 1.59
N LEU A 191 -7.14 7.15 1.55
CA LEU A 191 -7.03 8.31 0.71
C LEU A 191 -6.32 9.40 1.52
N VAL A 192 -5.05 9.65 1.22
CA VAL A 192 -4.23 10.63 1.95
C VAL A 192 -4.19 11.93 1.14
N PRO A 193 -4.39 13.11 1.74
CA PRO A 193 -4.27 14.38 1.04
C PRO A 193 -2.97 14.47 0.23
N HIS A 194 -3.08 14.62 -1.09
CA HIS A 194 -1.94 14.56 -2.01
C HIS A 194 -0.80 15.54 -1.68
N TYR A 195 -1.09 16.70 -1.11
CA TYR A 195 -0.07 17.68 -0.68
C TYR A 195 0.64 17.29 0.62
N LEU A 196 0.19 16.23 1.30
CA LEU A 196 0.83 15.63 2.48
C LEU A 196 1.36 14.23 2.18
N ALA A 197 1.26 13.74 0.94
CA ALA A 197 1.55 12.34 0.61
C ALA A 197 2.99 11.92 0.94
N ASP A 198 3.96 12.83 0.79
CA ASP A 198 5.37 12.56 1.08
C ASP A 198 5.76 12.83 2.55
N ASN A 199 4.81 13.20 3.40
CA ASN A 199 5.02 13.40 4.83
C ASN A 199 4.55 12.17 5.61
N GLU A 200 5.00 12.04 6.84
CA GLU A 200 4.37 11.15 7.82
C GLU A 200 3.03 11.78 8.27
N VAL A 201 1.92 11.09 8.03
CA VAL A 201 0.56 11.54 8.36
C VAL A 201 -0.05 10.57 9.38
N PRO A 202 0.10 10.79 10.69
CA PRO A 202 -0.31 9.81 11.69
C PRO A 202 -1.81 9.48 11.69
N ASN A 203 -2.65 10.43 11.27
CA ASN A 203 -4.09 10.18 11.14
C ASN A 203 -4.43 9.07 10.13
N SER A 204 -3.61 8.85 9.08
CA SER A 204 -3.85 7.71 8.18
C SER A 204 -3.43 6.39 8.82
N ALA A 205 -2.33 6.35 9.58
CA ALA A 205 -1.96 5.16 10.35
C ALA A 205 -3.04 4.79 11.39
N ILE A 206 -3.56 5.78 12.13
CA ILE A 206 -4.66 5.57 13.09
C ILE A 206 -5.90 5.00 12.40
N ALA A 207 -6.31 5.58 11.26
CA ALA A 207 -7.45 5.07 10.50
C ALA A 207 -7.21 3.63 10.01
N GLY A 208 -6.00 3.31 9.54
CA GLY A 208 -5.62 1.96 9.14
C GLY A 208 -5.72 0.97 10.30
N LEU A 209 -5.23 1.36 11.47
CA LEU A 209 -5.30 0.60 12.71
C LEU A 209 -6.76 0.28 13.10
N GLU A 210 -7.62 1.30 13.09
CA GLU A 210 -9.05 1.17 13.41
C GLU A 210 -9.78 0.24 12.43
N LEU A 211 -9.42 0.27 11.14
CA LEU A 211 -9.98 -0.61 10.12
C LEU A 211 -9.50 -2.07 10.28
N ILE A 212 -8.22 -2.28 10.60
CA ILE A 212 -7.70 -3.61 10.91
C ILE A 212 -8.44 -4.17 12.13
N SER A 213 -8.57 -3.39 13.21
CA SER A 213 -9.36 -3.77 14.38
C SER A 213 -10.81 -4.11 14.02
N ALA A 214 -11.46 -3.31 13.19
CA ALA A 214 -12.84 -3.57 12.78
C ALA A 214 -13.00 -4.85 11.94
N ALA A 215 -12.03 -5.17 11.10
CA ALA A 215 -12.07 -6.34 10.21
C ALA A 215 -11.74 -7.66 10.92
N THR A 216 -10.85 -7.60 11.91
CA THR A 216 -10.25 -8.77 12.58
C THR A 216 -10.74 -9.00 14.00
N GLY A 217 -11.27 -7.97 14.67
CA GLY A 217 -11.62 -8.00 16.09
C GLY A 217 -10.44 -7.80 17.05
N LEU A 218 -9.23 -7.55 16.53
CA LEU A 218 -8.02 -7.31 17.31
C LEU A 218 -8.01 -5.91 17.95
N VAL A 219 -7.29 -5.77 19.05
CA VAL A 219 -7.12 -4.52 19.79
C VAL A 219 -5.67 -4.08 19.76
N PHE A 220 -5.43 -2.87 19.29
CA PHE A 220 -4.08 -2.31 19.18
C PHE A 220 -3.93 -1.04 20.01
N PRO A 221 -2.76 -0.83 20.65
CA PRO A 221 -2.46 0.42 21.32
C PRO A 221 -2.42 1.53 20.27
N SER A 222 -2.89 2.73 20.60
CA SER A 222 -2.92 3.87 19.65
C SER A 222 -2.45 5.19 20.24
N ASP A 223 -2.05 5.21 21.52
CA ASP A 223 -1.74 6.44 22.25
C ASP A 223 -0.57 7.22 21.62
N GLN A 224 0.50 6.52 21.23
CA GLN A 224 1.67 7.15 20.61
C GLN A 224 1.31 7.78 19.26
N LEU A 225 0.65 7.03 18.38
CA LEU A 225 0.17 7.55 17.09
C LEU A 225 -0.77 8.76 17.26
N ARG A 226 -1.66 8.74 18.25
CA ARG A 226 -2.57 9.87 18.55
C ARG A 226 -1.81 11.10 19.07
N GLN A 227 -0.76 10.90 19.86
CA GLN A 227 0.11 11.99 20.28
C GLN A 227 0.81 12.62 19.08
N ASP A 228 1.33 11.81 18.17
CA ASP A 228 2.05 12.27 16.99
C ASP A 228 1.11 12.94 15.98
N ALA A 229 -0.14 12.46 15.87
CA ALA A 229 -1.20 13.14 15.14
C ALA A 229 -1.43 14.58 15.63
N GLY A 230 -1.54 14.79 16.95
CA GLY A 230 -1.73 16.13 17.52
C GLY A 230 -0.56 17.08 17.24
N LYS A 231 0.68 16.57 17.27
CA LYS A 231 1.88 17.34 16.89
C LYS A 231 1.84 17.69 15.40
N PHE A 232 1.52 16.71 14.55
CA PHE A 232 1.42 16.88 13.11
C PHE A 232 0.36 17.91 12.73
N GLU A 233 -0.85 17.83 13.29
CA GLU A 233 -1.94 18.78 13.03
C GLU A 233 -1.55 20.22 13.39
N THR A 234 -0.88 20.41 14.53
CA THR A 234 -0.38 21.72 14.94
C THR A 234 0.62 22.29 13.93
N LYS A 235 1.54 21.45 13.45
CA LYS A 235 2.54 21.82 12.45
C LYS A 235 1.90 22.18 11.10
N VAL A 236 0.99 21.35 10.61
CA VAL A 236 0.27 21.58 9.35
C VAL A 236 -0.53 22.87 9.42
N LYS A 237 -1.22 23.13 10.53
CA LYS A 237 -1.97 24.37 10.74
C LYS A 237 -1.08 25.61 10.63
N SER A 238 0.09 25.61 11.29
CA SER A 238 1.07 26.72 11.20
C SER A 238 1.50 26.96 9.74
N GLN A 239 1.83 25.90 9.01
CA GLN A 239 2.26 26.01 7.62
C GLN A 239 1.17 26.56 6.69
N ILE A 240 -0.09 26.24 6.94
CA ILE A 240 -1.23 26.76 6.18
C ILE A 240 -1.47 28.24 6.48
N GLU A 241 -1.33 28.66 7.73
CA GLU A 241 -1.46 30.07 8.13
C GLU A 241 -0.36 30.94 7.51
N GLU A 242 0.84 30.39 7.36
CA GLU A 242 2.00 31.06 6.76
C GLU A 242 1.98 31.07 5.22
N ASN A 243 1.25 30.15 4.58
CA ASN A 243 1.23 29.98 3.12
C ASN A 243 -0.18 30.20 2.53
N GLN A 244 -0.39 31.38 1.93
CA GLN A 244 -1.66 31.74 1.31
C GLN A 244 -2.08 30.84 0.14
N GLU A 245 -1.13 30.31 -0.63
CA GLU A 245 -1.45 29.40 -1.75
C GLU A 245 -1.94 28.05 -1.23
N LEU A 246 -1.25 27.51 -0.22
CA LEU A 246 -1.68 26.28 0.45
C LEU A 246 -3.05 26.46 1.12
N SER A 247 -3.29 27.61 1.76
CA SER A 247 -4.59 27.95 2.34
C SER A 247 -5.71 27.94 1.29
N LYS A 248 -5.49 28.55 0.11
CA LYS A 248 -6.46 28.53 -1.00
C LYS A 248 -6.69 27.12 -1.54
N LEU A 249 -5.63 26.31 -1.65
CA LEU A 249 -5.73 24.91 -2.07
C LEU A 249 -6.64 24.14 -1.11
N VAL A 250 -6.38 24.23 0.20
CA VAL A 250 -7.18 23.54 1.22
C VAL A 250 -8.64 23.98 1.16
N GLN A 251 -8.92 25.28 1.09
CA GLN A 251 -10.30 25.79 0.97
C GLN A 251 -11.02 25.27 -0.28
N THR A 252 -10.30 25.15 -1.40
CA THR A 252 -10.85 24.59 -2.65
C THR A 252 -11.21 23.11 -2.48
N LEU A 253 -10.35 22.34 -1.83
CA LEU A 253 -10.59 20.92 -1.55
C LEU A 253 -11.75 20.73 -0.55
N GLU A 254 -11.86 21.58 0.46
CA GLU A 254 -12.98 21.58 1.41
C GLU A 254 -14.32 21.89 0.73
N ALA A 255 -14.35 22.88 -0.17
CA ALA A 255 -15.53 23.20 -0.97
C ALA A 255 -15.91 22.04 -1.91
N GLY A 256 -14.91 21.42 -2.55
CA GLY A 256 -15.09 20.22 -3.38
C GLY A 256 -15.72 19.07 -2.59
N TYR A 257 -15.17 18.75 -1.43
CA TYR A 257 -15.68 17.71 -0.54
C TYR A 257 -17.12 18.00 -0.06
N ALA A 258 -17.40 19.24 0.38
CA ALA A 258 -18.72 19.63 0.88
C ALA A 258 -19.83 19.58 -0.19
N SER A 259 -19.48 19.79 -1.46
CA SER A 259 -20.45 19.76 -2.55
C SER A 259 -20.98 18.36 -2.90
N GLY A 260 -20.47 17.31 -2.24
CA GLY A 260 -20.77 15.91 -2.60
C GLY A 260 -20.31 15.57 -4.01
N GLY A 261 -19.51 16.44 -4.62
CA GLY A 261 -18.88 16.18 -5.89
C GLY A 261 -18.02 14.93 -5.73
N PRO A 262 -18.09 13.97 -6.68
CA PRO A 262 -17.09 12.92 -6.69
C PRO A 262 -15.72 13.63 -6.67
N GLY A 263 -14.83 13.22 -5.77
CA GLY A 263 -13.44 13.70 -5.74
C GLY A 263 -12.91 13.82 -7.17
N PRO A 264 -12.05 14.81 -7.42
CA PRO A 264 -11.93 15.52 -8.69
C PRO A 264 -12.13 14.59 -9.86
N SER A 265 -13.21 14.90 -10.58
CA SER A 265 -13.34 14.70 -12.01
C SER A 265 -12.52 13.53 -12.52
N ARG A 266 -13.18 12.36 -12.64
CA ARG A 266 -12.86 11.31 -13.62
C ARG A 266 -11.57 11.67 -14.37
N ALA A 267 -10.41 11.19 -13.94
CA ALA A 267 -9.40 10.94 -14.95
C ALA A 267 -10.13 10.04 -15.96
N PRO A 268 -10.28 10.44 -17.24
CA PRO A 268 -10.94 9.59 -18.21
C PRO A 268 -9.98 8.44 -18.50
N ILE A 269 -9.88 7.49 -17.58
CA ILE A 269 -9.39 6.16 -17.88
C ILE A 269 -10.60 5.40 -18.42
N SER A 270 -11.12 5.91 -19.54
CA SER A 270 -11.78 5.04 -20.49
C SER A 270 -10.77 3.96 -20.86
N LYS A 271 -11.23 2.72 -21.09
CA LYS A 271 -10.47 1.80 -21.96
C LYS A 271 -9.97 2.61 -23.17
N PRO A 272 -8.76 2.41 -23.70
CA PRO A 272 -8.43 2.98 -25.00
C PRO A 272 -9.53 2.56 -25.97
N SER A 273 -10.48 3.47 -26.21
CA SER A 273 -11.58 3.28 -27.14
C SER A 273 -11.04 3.78 -28.46
N GLY A 274 -10.22 2.92 -29.05
CA GLY A 274 -9.70 2.99 -30.39
C GLY A 274 -9.33 1.57 -30.75
N GLU A 275 -9.75 1.12 -31.93
CA GLU A 275 -9.12 -0.05 -32.53
C GLU A 275 -7.59 0.17 -32.49
N PRO A 276 -6.78 -0.87 -32.23
CA PRO A 276 -5.33 -0.73 -32.36
C PRO A 276 -5.06 -0.15 -33.75
N ARG A 277 -4.42 1.04 -33.78
CA ARG A 277 -4.10 1.75 -35.02
C ARG A 277 -3.36 0.80 -35.95
N SER A 278 -3.69 0.87 -37.24
CA SER A 278 -3.05 -0.01 -38.21
C SER A 278 -1.56 0.30 -38.31
N VAL A 279 -0.77 -0.70 -38.68
CA VAL A 279 0.67 -0.53 -38.93
C VAL A 279 0.91 0.55 -39.99
N ASP A 280 0.00 0.69 -40.95
CA ASP A 280 0.09 1.69 -42.02
C ASP A 280 -0.05 3.12 -41.48
N GLU A 281 -0.97 3.38 -40.54
CA GLU A 281 -1.12 4.69 -39.90
C GLU A 281 0.12 5.09 -39.08
N LEU A 282 0.72 4.13 -38.37
CA LEU A 282 1.96 4.34 -37.62
C LEU A 282 3.16 4.61 -38.55
N THR A 283 3.13 4.05 -39.75
CA THR A 283 4.19 4.24 -40.76
C THR A 283 4.12 5.63 -41.38
N GLU A 284 2.92 6.10 -41.75
CA GLU A 284 2.74 7.47 -42.28
C GLU A 284 3.11 8.55 -41.25
N GLU A 285 2.81 8.34 -39.98
CA GLU A 285 3.12 9.30 -38.91
C GLU A 285 4.64 9.36 -38.65
N LEU A 286 5.32 8.20 -38.70
CA LEU A 286 6.78 8.11 -38.60
C LEU A 286 7.46 8.76 -39.81
N GLU A 287 6.96 8.54 -41.03
CA GLU A 287 7.48 9.17 -42.24
C GLU A 287 7.29 10.70 -42.20
N ASN A 288 6.13 11.18 -41.74
CA ASN A 288 5.88 12.61 -41.56
C ASN A 288 6.81 13.22 -40.50
N TYR A 289 7.06 12.53 -39.39
CA TYR A 289 7.99 12.97 -38.36
C TYR A 289 9.44 13.05 -38.88
N LEU A 290 9.90 12.01 -39.58
CA LEU A 290 11.23 11.97 -40.20
C LEU A 290 11.40 13.03 -41.29
N SER A 291 10.34 13.31 -42.06
CA SER A 291 10.30 14.38 -43.06
C SER A 291 10.40 15.77 -42.43
N THR A 292 9.74 15.96 -41.28
CA THR A 292 9.78 17.23 -40.53
C THR A 292 11.15 17.44 -39.90
N MET A 293 11.78 16.38 -39.38
CA MET A 293 13.16 16.43 -38.87
C MET A 293 14.17 16.75 -39.97
N ARG A 294 14.05 16.14 -41.17
CA ARG A 294 14.91 16.47 -42.33
C ARG A 294 14.80 17.92 -42.76
N LYS A 295 13.58 18.47 -42.84
CA LYS A 295 13.39 19.90 -43.19
C LYS A 295 14.03 20.84 -42.15
N ASN A 296 14.00 20.48 -40.87
CA ASN A 296 14.64 21.27 -39.82
C ASN A 296 16.18 21.18 -39.85
N THR A 297 16.75 20.09 -40.37
CA THR A 297 18.21 19.97 -40.55
C THR A 297 18.71 20.76 -41.77
N ASP A 298 17.93 20.85 -42.85
CA ASP A 298 18.30 21.60 -44.06
C ASP A 298 18.14 23.14 -43.93
N THR A 299 17.61 23.64 -42.81
CA THR A 299 17.45 25.09 -42.56
C THR A 299 18.57 25.67 -41.68
N GLN A 300 19.59 24.86 -41.33
CA GLN A 300 20.75 25.28 -40.52
C GLN A 300 22.11 25.21 -41.24
N GLU A 301 22.13 25.18 -42.58
CA GLU A 301 23.33 25.49 -43.38
C GLU A 301 23.24 26.85 -44.07
#